data_AF-A0A9Y2E844-F1
#
_entry.id   AF-A0A9Y2E844-F1
#
_cell.length_a   1.000
_cell.length_b   1.000
_cell.length_c   1.000
_cell.angle_alpha   90.00
_cell.angle_beta   90.00
_cell.angle_gamma   90.00
#
_symmetry.space_group_name_H-M   'P 1'
#
loop_
_entity.id
_entity.type
_entity.pdbx_description
1 polymer ?
#
loop_
_entity_poly.entity_id
_entity_poly.type
_entity_poly.pdbx_seq_one_letter_code
_entity_poly.pdbx_strand_id
1 'polypeptide(L)'
;MDDQQQRPAQAAPQFEDHLTNELRIALEDFNEVTHVAEWCAKECAYGGPQLAECTRVCEDIAEIAALNEKLIARDSMFGPDLAEAFVHVAREALPEIERHQQRHPHVTETISAITRTIDSCETLLRMGERRQGGRQSEGGQRPQPTDSRSEQLY
;
A
#
# COMPACT_ATOMS: atom_id res chain seq x y z
N MET A 1 14.95 -53.05 25.95
CA MET A 1 13.78 -52.49 25.24
C MET A 1 13.23 -51.45 26.18
N ASP A 2 13.63 -50.20 26.02
CA ASP A 2 12.99 -49.06 26.67
C ASP A 2 13.17 -47.84 25.76
N ASP A 3 12.02 -47.24 25.45
CA ASP A 3 11.74 -46.24 24.43
C ASP A 3 12.66 -45.01 24.50
N GLN A 4 13.44 -44.80 23.44
CA GLN A 4 13.92 -43.46 23.07
C GLN A 4 12.74 -42.66 22.54
N GLN A 5 12.01 -42.02 23.46
CA GLN A 5 10.97 -41.07 23.12
C GLN A 5 11.60 -39.86 22.41
N GLN A 6 11.52 -39.89 21.08
CA GLN A 6 11.88 -38.81 20.18
C GLN A 6 11.10 -37.56 20.57
N ARG A 7 11.82 -36.54 21.04
CA ARG A 7 11.27 -35.20 21.19
C ARG A 7 10.90 -34.70 19.79
N PRO A 8 9.67 -34.24 19.54
CA PRO A 8 9.36 -33.63 18.26
C PRO A 8 10.26 -32.41 18.10
N ALA A 9 10.93 -32.33 16.95
CA ALA A 9 11.67 -31.15 16.54
C ALA A 9 10.75 -29.94 16.72
N GLN A 10 11.12 -29.04 17.62
CA GLN A 10 10.44 -27.76 17.78
C GLN A 10 10.48 -27.11 16.39
N ALA A 11 9.31 -27.01 15.77
CA ALA A 11 9.14 -26.23 14.56
C ALA A 11 9.80 -24.87 14.81
N ALA A 12 10.76 -24.52 13.97
CA ALA A 12 11.35 -23.18 13.98
C ALA A 12 10.20 -22.17 14.06
N PRO A 13 10.32 -21.10 14.86
CA PRO A 13 9.30 -20.07 14.87
C PRO A 13 9.07 -19.66 13.42
N GLN A 14 7.81 -19.69 12.98
CA GLN A 14 7.41 -19.27 11.64
C GLN A 14 7.85 -17.82 11.48
N PHE A 15 9.04 -17.64 10.91
CA PHE A 15 9.57 -16.36 10.44
C PHE A 15 8.76 -15.86 9.23
N GLU A 16 7.75 -16.61 8.79
CA GLU A 16 6.94 -16.35 7.60
C GLU A 16 5.57 -15.82 8.01
N ASP A 17 5.49 -14.51 8.28
CA ASP A 17 4.45 -13.60 7.76
C ASP A 17 4.53 -12.26 8.51
N HIS A 18 5.49 -11.43 8.12
CA HIS A 18 5.63 -10.08 8.67
C HIS A 18 4.68 -9.06 8.01
N LEU A 19 4.08 -9.42 6.88
CA LEU A 19 3.21 -8.55 6.11
C LEU A 19 1.75 -9.02 6.25
N THR A 20 0.83 -8.06 6.45
CA THR A 20 -0.60 -8.35 6.33
C THR A 20 -0.92 -8.73 4.88
N ASN A 21 -2.06 -9.39 4.67
CA ASN A 21 -2.48 -9.79 3.33
C ASN A 21 -2.55 -8.59 2.36
N GLU A 22 -3.00 -7.43 2.85
CA GLU A 22 -3.10 -6.20 2.06
C GLU A 22 -1.74 -5.60 1.73
N LEU A 23 -0.77 -5.68 2.64
CA LEU A 23 0.60 -5.28 2.35
C LEU A 23 1.24 -6.19 1.30
N ARG A 24 0.90 -7.49 1.32
CA ARG A 24 1.35 -8.45 0.29
C ARG A 24 0.76 -8.13 -1.09
N ILE A 25 -0.56 -7.89 -1.15
CA ILE A 25 -1.23 -7.50 -2.40
C ILE A 25 -0.63 -6.20 -2.95
N ALA A 26 -0.47 -5.18 -2.10
CA ALA A 26 0.12 -3.92 -2.54
C ALA A 26 1.57 -4.11 -3.01
N LEU A 27 2.36 -4.95 -2.34
CA LEU A 27 3.73 -5.28 -2.76
C LEU A 27 3.75 -5.92 -4.16
N GLU A 28 2.85 -6.87 -4.41
CA GLU A 28 2.70 -7.53 -5.71
C GLU A 28 2.27 -6.53 -6.80
N ASP A 29 1.28 -5.67 -6.52
CA ASP A 29 0.82 -4.63 -7.44
C ASP A 29 1.92 -3.62 -7.76
N PHE A 30 2.70 -3.18 -6.75
CA PHE A 30 3.83 -2.27 -6.96
C PHE A 30 4.94 -2.90 -7.80
N ASN A 31 5.23 -4.19 -7.60
CA ASN A 31 6.19 -4.90 -8.44
C ASN A 31 5.70 -5.00 -9.89
N GLU A 32 4.42 -5.31 -10.09
CA GLU A 32 3.83 -5.41 -11.44
C GLU A 32 3.80 -4.05 -12.15
N VAL A 33 3.27 -3.00 -11.51
CA VAL A 33 3.15 -1.68 -12.15
C VAL A 33 4.51 -1.08 -12.47
N THR A 34 5.55 -1.36 -11.66
CA THR A 34 6.93 -0.97 -11.98
C THR A 34 7.34 -1.56 -13.33
N HIS A 35 7.26 -2.88 -13.48
CA HIS A 35 7.66 -3.55 -14.72
C HIS A 35 6.83 -3.15 -15.93
N VAL A 36 5.50 -3.04 -15.76
CA VAL A 36 4.59 -2.70 -16.86
C VAL A 36 4.79 -1.24 -17.30
N ALA A 37 5.00 -0.31 -16.37
CA ALA A 37 5.25 1.09 -16.69
C ALA A 37 6.62 1.29 -17.37
N GLU A 38 7.68 0.61 -16.91
CA GLU A 38 8.99 0.60 -17.59
C GLU A 38 8.87 0.07 -19.03
N TRP A 39 8.13 -1.02 -19.21
CA TRP A 39 7.89 -1.57 -20.53
C TRP A 39 7.11 -0.60 -21.42
N CYS A 40 6.05 0.03 -20.90
CA CYS A 40 5.27 1.02 -21.62
C CYS A 40 6.10 2.23 -22.04
N ALA A 41 6.94 2.75 -21.14
CA ALA A 41 7.87 3.83 -21.45
C ALA A 41 8.79 3.46 -22.62
N LYS A 42 9.35 2.25 -22.59
CA LYS A 42 10.22 1.74 -23.65
C LYS A 42 9.50 1.62 -25.01
N GLU A 43 8.28 1.07 -25.02
CA GLU A 43 7.48 0.97 -26.25
C GLU A 43 7.10 2.36 -26.79
N CYS A 44 6.73 3.29 -25.90
CA CYS A 44 6.46 4.68 -26.25
C CYS A 44 7.70 5.36 -26.87
N ALA A 45 8.88 5.14 -26.31
CA ALA A 45 10.13 5.69 -26.83
C ALA A 45 10.42 5.23 -28.27
N TYR A 46 10.05 3.99 -28.64
CA TYR A 46 10.16 3.50 -30.01
C TYR A 46 9.08 4.04 -30.96
N GLY A 47 7.92 4.44 -30.43
CA GLY A 47 6.79 4.92 -31.22
C GLY A 47 6.91 6.36 -31.73
N GLY A 48 7.91 7.13 -31.30
CA GLY A 48 8.25 8.45 -31.85
C GLY A 48 7.80 9.65 -31.00
N PRO A 49 8.06 10.89 -31.46
CA PRO A 49 7.94 12.11 -30.65
C PRO A 49 6.54 12.36 -30.06
N GLN A 50 5.49 11.87 -30.71
CA GLN A 50 4.12 11.99 -30.24
C GLN A 50 3.81 11.17 -28.97
N LEU A 51 4.70 10.28 -28.55
CA LEU A 51 4.60 9.49 -27.31
C LEU A 51 5.61 9.95 -26.24
N ALA A 52 6.30 11.08 -26.45
CA ALA A 52 7.36 11.53 -25.55
C ALA A 52 6.87 11.91 -24.15
N GLU A 53 5.65 12.44 -24.03
CA GLU A 53 5.04 12.70 -22.72
C GLU A 53 4.64 11.38 -22.04
N CYS A 54 3.93 10.49 -22.75
CA CYS A 54 3.59 9.15 -22.26
C CYS A 54 4.82 8.37 -21.77
N THR A 55 5.96 8.50 -22.48
CA THR A 55 7.26 7.94 -22.04
C THR A 55 7.66 8.46 -20.66
N ARG A 56 7.73 9.79 -20.50
CA ARG A 56 8.18 10.42 -19.26
C ARG A 56 7.26 10.09 -18.07
N VAL A 57 5.95 10.17 -18.25
CA VAL A 57 5.02 9.86 -17.16
C VAL A 57 5.06 8.38 -16.78
N CYS A 58 5.30 7.46 -17.71
CA CYS A 58 5.48 6.04 -17.38
C CYS A 58 6.81 5.76 -16.66
N GLU A 59 7.88 6.47 -17.00
CA GLU A 59 9.14 6.44 -16.25
C GLU A 59 8.93 6.93 -14.81
N ASP A 60 8.26 8.07 -14.63
CA ASP A 60 7.95 8.62 -13.30
C ASP A 60 7.14 7.61 -12.46
N ILE A 61 6.11 6.99 -13.05
CA ILE A 61 5.28 5.96 -12.40
C ILE A 61 6.11 4.75 -11.98
N ALA A 62 6.98 4.25 -12.86
CA ALA A 62 7.85 3.13 -12.55
C ALA A 62 8.77 3.44 -11.37
N GLU A 63 9.39 4.63 -11.37
CA GLU A 63 10.32 5.03 -10.31
C GLU A 63 9.64 5.16 -8.94
N ILE A 64 8.47 5.82 -8.89
CA ILE A 64 7.73 5.97 -7.62
C ILE A 64 7.18 4.63 -7.13
N ALA A 65 6.78 3.73 -8.03
CA ALA A 65 6.31 2.39 -7.69
C ALA A 65 7.45 1.53 -7.11
N ALA A 66 8.62 1.53 -7.76
CA ALA A 66 9.80 0.80 -7.29
C ALA A 66 10.28 1.28 -5.91
N LEU A 67 10.10 2.58 -5.60
CA LEU A 67 10.40 3.09 -4.27
C LEU A 67 9.37 2.60 -3.24
N ASN A 68 8.07 2.61 -3.57
CA ASN A 68 7.02 2.08 -2.70
C ASN A 68 7.22 0.59 -2.38
N GLU A 69 7.53 -0.23 -3.40
CA GLU A 69 7.87 -1.66 -3.23
C GLU A 69 8.94 -1.85 -2.14
N LYS A 70 10.04 -1.11 -2.23
CA LYS A 70 11.16 -1.17 -1.27
C LYS A 70 10.74 -0.72 0.13
N LEU A 71 9.84 0.24 0.26
CA LEU A 71 9.33 0.70 1.55
C LEU A 71 8.38 -0.31 2.19
N ILE A 72 7.50 -0.94 1.41
CA ILE A 72 6.57 -1.97 1.89
C ILE A 72 7.32 -3.22 2.32
N ALA A 73 8.29 -3.68 1.51
CA ALA A 73 9.07 -4.90 1.79
C ALA A 73 9.82 -4.86 3.13
N ARG A 74 10.05 -3.66 3.68
CA ARG A 74 10.75 -3.45 4.96
C ARG A 74 9.85 -2.89 6.07
N ASP A 75 8.52 -2.87 5.87
CA ASP A 75 7.54 -2.29 6.80
C ASP A 75 7.92 -0.87 7.26
N SER A 76 8.29 -0.03 6.31
CA SER A 76 8.77 1.32 6.57
C SER A 76 7.67 2.23 7.13
N MET A 77 7.98 2.99 8.18
CA MET A 77 7.09 4.02 8.72
C MET A 77 6.72 5.13 7.71
N PHE A 78 7.53 5.32 6.67
CA PHE A 78 7.29 6.27 5.58
C PHE A 78 6.40 5.72 4.45
N GLY A 79 5.94 4.47 4.55
CA GLY A 79 5.10 3.83 3.53
C GLY A 79 3.82 4.63 3.21
N PRO A 80 3.03 5.08 4.20
CA PRO A 80 1.80 5.82 3.95
C PRO A 80 2.01 7.11 3.13
N ASP A 81 2.98 7.94 3.49
CA ASP A 81 3.26 9.20 2.78
C ASP A 81 3.62 8.95 1.31
N LEU A 82 4.38 7.88 1.04
CA LEU A 82 4.78 7.54 -0.33
C LEU A 82 3.65 6.87 -1.12
N ALA A 83 2.76 6.13 -0.47
CA ALA A 83 1.56 5.58 -1.09
C ALA A 83 0.58 6.71 -1.49
N GLU A 84 0.42 7.74 -0.66
CA GLU A 84 -0.33 8.96 -1.03
C GLU A 84 0.30 9.67 -2.23
N ALA A 85 1.63 9.83 -2.22
CA ALA A 85 2.36 10.42 -3.34
C ALA A 85 2.15 9.61 -4.63
N PHE A 86 2.20 8.28 -4.56
CA PHE A 86 1.91 7.42 -5.70
C PHE A 86 0.50 7.66 -6.25
N VAL A 87 -0.52 7.64 -5.39
CA VAL A 87 -1.92 7.86 -5.81
C VAL A 87 -2.07 9.22 -6.50
N HIS A 88 -1.43 10.27 -5.97
CA HIS A 88 -1.47 11.59 -6.57
C HIS A 88 -0.82 11.60 -7.97
N VAL A 89 0.42 11.13 -8.08
CA VAL A 89 1.17 11.09 -9.36
C VAL A 89 0.43 10.23 -10.39
N ALA A 90 -0.06 9.05 -9.99
CA ALA A 90 -0.79 8.14 -10.86
C ALA A 90 -2.07 8.75 -11.44
N ARG A 91 -2.84 9.48 -10.62
CA ARG A 91 -4.06 10.15 -11.09
C ARG A 91 -3.77 11.31 -12.04
N GLU A 92 -2.68 12.05 -11.82
CA GLU A 92 -2.26 13.11 -12.74
C GLU A 92 -1.68 12.57 -14.06
N ALA A 93 -1.03 11.40 -14.02
CA ALA A 93 -0.44 10.74 -15.20
C ALA A 93 -1.48 10.05 -16.10
N LEU A 94 -2.52 9.45 -15.51
CA LEU A 94 -3.52 8.64 -16.24
C LEU A 94 -4.16 9.36 -17.44
N PRO A 95 -4.60 10.63 -17.36
CA PRO A 95 -5.18 11.33 -18.50
C PRO A 95 -4.25 11.42 -19.73
N GLU A 96 -2.94 11.50 -19.51
CA GLU A 96 -1.99 11.48 -20.63
C GLU A 96 -1.84 10.07 -21.21
N ILE A 97 -1.70 9.07 -20.36
CA ILE A 97 -1.58 7.66 -20.77
C ILE A 97 -2.83 7.22 -21.56
N GLU A 98 -4.02 7.55 -21.07
CA GLU A 98 -5.31 7.20 -21.68
C GLU A 98 -5.51 7.74 -23.11
N ARG A 99 -4.88 8.88 -23.47
CA ARG A 99 -4.93 9.43 -24.84
C ARG A 99 -4.38 8.46 -25.90
N HIS A 100 -3.61 7.47 -25.47
CA HIS A 100 -2.96 6.50 -26.35
C HIS A 100 -3.59 5.10 -26.28
N GLN A 101 -4.55 4.87 -25.38
CA GLN A 101 -5.12 3.55 -25.09
C GLN A 101 -5.68 2.81 -26.32
N GLN A 102 -6.43 3.53 -27.17
CA GLN A 102 -7.10 2.92 -28.34
C GLN A 102 -6.12 2.49 -29.45
N ARG A 103 -4.88 2.99 -29.43
CA ARG A 103 -3.89 2.79 -30.49
C ARG A 103 -2.78 1.83 -30.11
N HIS A 104 -2.54 1.66 -28.81
CA HIS A 104 -1.35 1.01 -28.29
C HIS A 104 -1.74 -0.01 -27.21
N PRO A 105 -1.64 -1.33 -27.46
CA PRO A 105 -2.02 -2.35 -26.50
C PRO A 105 -1.29 -2.25 -25.15
N HIS A 106 0.01 -1.93 -25.17
CA HIS A 106 0.83 -1.76 -23.97
C HIS A 106 0.28 -0.68 -23.01
N VAL A 107 -0.37 0.36 -23.56
CA VAL A 107 -1.00 1.41 -22.79
C VAL A 107 -2.20 0.89 -22.00
N THR A 108 -3.00 -0.01 -22.58
CA THR A 108 -4.18 -0.59 -21.89
C THR A 108 -3.78 -1.43 -20.68
N GLU A 109 -2.71 -2.20 -20.83
CA GLU A 109 -2.14 -3.00 -19.73
C GLU A 109 -1.61 -2.09 -18.61
N THR A 110 -0.91 -1.02 -18.99
CA THR A 110 -0.37 -0.03 -18.04
C THR A 110 -1.45 0.67 -17.24
N ILE A 111 -2.54 1.12 -17.90
CA ILE A 111 -3.69 1.73 -17.20
C ILE A 111 -4.29 0.76 -16.19
N SER A 112 -4.40 -0.52 -16.55
CA SER A 112 -4.96 -1.55 -15.67
C SER A 112 -4.09 -1.76 -14.43
N ALA A 113 -2.78 -1.88 -14.62
CA ALA A 113 -1.82 -2.03 -13.51
C ALA A 113 -1.81 -0.81 -12.58
N ILE A 114 -1.80 0.41 -13.14
CA ILE A 114 -1.86 1.66 -12.37
C ILE A 114 -3.14 1.73 -11.53
N THR A 115 -4.29 1.44 -12.15
CA THR A 115 -5.60 1.54 -11.46
C THR A 115 -5.69 0.55 -10.30
N ARG A 116 -5.25 -0.71 -10.50
CA ARG A 116 -5.20 -1.69 -9.40
C ARG A 116 -4.28 -1.24 -8.26
N THR A 117 -3.11 -0.69 -8.61
CA THR A 117 -2.16 -0.22 -7.59
C THR A 117 -2.71 0.96 -6.79
N ILE A 118 -3.46 1.88 -7.44
CA ILE A 118 -4.19 2.95 -6.74
C ILE A 118 -5.16 2.35 -5.72
N ASP A 119 -5.97 1.36 -6.12
CA ASP A 119 -6.96 0.72 -5.23
C ASP A 119 -6.29 0.05 -4.01
N SER A 120 -5.14 -0.58 -4.23
CA SER A 120 -4.32 -1.17 -3.16
C SER A 120 -3.74 -0.11 -2.21
N CYS A 121 -3.23 1.00 -2.75
CA CYS A 121 -2.76 2.13 -1.93
C CYS A 121 -3.88 2.69 -1.05
N GLU A 122 -5.03 2.98 -1.65
CA GLU A 122 -6.17 3.50 -0.90
C GLU A 122 -6.65 2.54 0.18
N THR A 123 -6.59 1.24 -0.08
CA THR A 123 -6.92 0.21 0.91
C THR A 123 -5.96 0.23 2.09
N LEU A 124 -4.65 0.32 1.83
CA LEU A 124 -3.64 0.44 2.89
C LEU A 124 -3.81 1.72 3.71
N LEU A 125 -4.03 2.86 3.05
CA LEU A 125 -4.20 4.15 3.72
C LEU A 125 -5.42 4.15 4.65
N ARG A 126 -6.57 3.66 4.18
CA ARG A 126 -7.78 3.49 5.00
C ARG A 126 -7.56 2.58 6.21
N MET A 127 -6.70 1.56 6.08
CA MET A 127 -6.35 0.68 7.20
C MET A 127 -5.43 1.37 8.22
N GLY A 128 -4.49 2.19 7.76
CA GLY A 128 -3.62 3.01 8.59
C GLY A 128 -4.41 4.01 9.45
N GLU A 129 -5.37 4.70 8.85
CA GLU A 129 -6.25 5.65 9.54
C GLU A 129 -7.04 4.98 10.69
N ARG A 130 -7.59 3.78 10.44
CA ARG A 130 -8.33 3.00 11.46
C ARG A 130 -7.46 2.62 12.65
N ARG A 131 -6.19 2.27 12.42
CA ARG A 131 -5.23 1.97 13.50
C ARG A 131 -4.94 3.20 14.35
N GLN A 132 -4.93 4.39 13.76
CA GLN A 132 -4.67 5.64 14.48
C GLN A 132 -5.89 6.14 15.26
N GLY A 133 -7.10 6.01 14.70
CA GLY A 133 -8.37 6.41 15.35
C GLY A 133 -8.77 5.54 16.56
N GLY A 134 -8.37 4.27 16.61
CA GLY A 134 -8.66 3.36 17.73
C GLY A 134 -7.89 3.68 19.03
N ARG A 135 -6.79 4.44 18.95
CA ARG A 135 -5.93 4.75 20.11
C ARG A 135 -6.42 5.92 20.97
N GLN A 136 -7.48 6.64 20.55
CA GLN A 136 -8.00 7.81 21.27
C GLN A 136 -9.17 7.51 22.24
N SER A 137 -9.66 6.26 22.35
CA SER A 137 -10.88 5.96 23.12
C SER A 137 -10.68 5.45 24.57
N GLU A 138 -9.45 5.26 25.08
CA GLU A 138 -9.20 4.72 26.43
C GLU A 138 -8.73 5.76 27.48
N GLY A 139 -9.03 7.05 27.28
CA GLY A 139 -8.59 8.14 28.18
C GLY A 139 -9.67 8.84 29.02
N GLY A 140 -10.85 8.25 29.19
CA GLY A 140 -12.06 8.99 29.61
C GLY A 140 -12.84 8.45 30.81
N GLN A 141 -12.26 7.72 31.76
CA GLN A 141 -12.94 7.45 33.03
C GLN A 141 -12.64 8.56 34.05
N ARG A 142 -13.55 9.53 34.12
CA ARG A 142 -13.67 10.43 35.28
C ARG A 142 -14.50 9.72 36.35
N PRO A 143 -13.96 9.40 37.55
CA PRO A 143 -14.78 8.87 38.62
C PRO A 143 -15.75 9.96 39.11
N GLN A 144 -17.04 9.64 39.16
CA GLN A 144 -18.05 10.50 39.77
C GLN A 144 -17.82 10.55 41.30
N PRO A 145 -17.91 11.73 41.94
CA PRO A 145 -17.92 11.81 43.38
C PRO A 145 -19.27 11.30 43.89
N THR A 146 -19.22 10.27 44.75
CA THR A 146 -20.37 9.80 45.51
C THR A 146 -20.72 10.84 46.57
N ASP A 147 -21.82 11.56 46.37
CA ASP A 147 -22.38 12.40 47.43
C ASP A 147 -23.20 11.51 48.38
N SER A 148 -22.67 11.36 49.59
CA SER A 148 -23.35 10.75 50.72
C SER A 148 -23.27 11.73 51.86
N ARG A 149 -24.30 12.57 52.01
CA ARG A 149 -24.58 13.19 53.30
C ARG A 149 -26.05 13.52 53.48
N SER A 150 -26.76 12.54 54.03
CA SER A 150 -27.93 12.76 54.86
C SER A 150 -27.45 13.47 56.14
N GLU A 151 -27.81 14.74 56.35
CA GLU A 151 -27.88 15.31 57.69
C GLU A 151 -29.09 16.27 57.79
N GLN A 152 -29.85 16.05 58.86
CA GLN A 152 -31.14 16.61 59.26
C GLN A 152 -31.12 18.15 59.42
N LEU A 153 -32.30 18.79 59.27
CA LEU A 153 -32.94 19.72 60.25
C LEU A 153 -33.98 20.64 59.57
N TYR A 154 -35.26 20.36 59.77
CA TYR A 154 -36.27 21.22 60.45
C TYR A 154 -37.62 20.51 60.51
#